data_AF-A0AAN4WZ90-F1
#
_entry.id   AF-A0AAN4WZ90-F1
#
_cell.length_a   1.000
_cell.length_b   1.000
_cell.length_c   1.000
_cell.angle_alpha   90.00
_cell.angle_beta   90.00
_cell.angle_gamma   90.00
#
_symmetry.space_group_name_H-M   'P 1'
#
loop_
_entity.id
_entity.type
_entity.pdbx_description
1 polymer ?
#
loop_
_entity_poly.entity_id
_entity_poly.type
_entity_poly.pdbx_seq_one_letter_code
_entity_poly.pdbx_strand_id
1 'polypeptide(L)'
;MARNPEMGQGVKTAFALIIAEELDARWEDVQVEQVPVDPAVYGNQFSGGSLSVATSWMTLRHAGAGARSMLVAAAAKRWDVPSSEITTGGSQLRHQRSGRTASYGDLASDAAAMPVPELAQVRLKDRKDFKLLGKRHKGVDSHKIATGQPLLGIDVQVPNMLVAVFQKCPSVYGKVTSANLETIRSLPGVTHAFVVEGTGKPTECLAGVGIVARNTWAALSAKRKLEVVWDLDSASKDSWTQYVRQAAELSKQAQGAQVVQAIGSVDELLANERKVEGSYTYGSLSQPHV
;
A
#
# COMPACT_ATOMS: atom_id res chain seq x y z
N MET A 1 1.91 13.79 7.06
CA MET A 1 2.73 12.57 6.89
C MET A 1 1.86 11.42 6.41
N ALA A 2 2.22 10.76 5.31
CA ALA A 2 1.54 9.58 4.79
C ALA A 2 2.31 8.31 5.22
N ARG A 3 1.66 7.46 6.04
CA ARG A 3 2.30 6.26 6.59
C ARG A 3 2.35 5.08 5.62
N ASN A 4 1.29 4.85 4.86
CA ASN A 4 1.23 3.73 3.91
C ASN A 4 2.02 4.07 2.65
N PRO A 5 2.65 3.07 1.99
CA PRO A 5 3.37 3.29 0.74
C PRO A 5 2.42 3.67 -0.40
N GLU A 6 2.84 4.65 -1.21
CA GLU A 6 2.17 5.01 -2.46
C GLU A 6 2.69 4.14 -3.60
N MET A 7 1.78 3.48 -4.30
CA MET A 7 2.05 2.56 -5.40
C MET A 7 1.21 2.91 -6.65
N GLY A 8 0.62 4.11 -6.70
CA GLY A 8 -0.21 4.60 -7.81
C GLY A 8 -1.71 4.66 -7.49
N GLN A 9 -2.12 4.31 -6.27
CA GLN A 9 -3.51 4.29 -5.82
C GLN A 9 -3.99 5.64 -5.24
N GLY A 10 -3.10 6.61 -5.01
CA GLY A 10 -3.45 7.93 -4.51
C GLY A 10 -3.68 8.02 -2.99
N VAL A 11 -3.13 7.08 -2.22
CA VAL A 11 -3.25 7.01 -0.76
C VAL A 11 -2.64 8.24 -0.08
N LYS A 12 -1.52 8.77 -0.57
CA LYS A 12 -0.93 10.01 -0.01
C LYS A 12 -1.93 11.17 -0.04
N THR A 13 -2.65 11.31 -1.15
CA THR A 13 -3.65 12.36 -1.35
C THR A 13 -4.86 12.11 -0.47
N ALA A 14 -5.41 10.89 -0.50
CA ALA A 14 -6.60 10.54 0.28
C ALA A 14 -6.38 10.70 1.79
N PHE A 15 -5.23 10.26 2.31
CA PHE A 15 -4.93 10.37 3.73
C PHE A 15 -4.81 11.82 4.17
N ALA A 16 -4.10 12.63 3.38
CA ALA A 16 -3.94 14.04 3.66
C ALA A 16 -5.27 14.81 3.59
N LEU A 17 -6.15 14.49 2.64
CA LEU A 17 -7.48 15.09 2.55
C LEU A 17 -8.34 14.78 3.80
N ILE A 18 -8.28 13.56 4.33
CA ILE A 18 -9.02 13.19 5.55
C ILE A 18 -8.54 14.01 6.75
N ILE A 19 -7.22 14.12 6.92
CA ILE A 19 -6.63 14.92 8.00
C ILE A 19 -6.98 16.41 7.81
N ALA A 20 -6.79 16.95 6.60
CA ALA A 20 -7.04 18.35 6.28
C ALA A 20 -8.51 18.74 6.46
N GLU A 21 -9.43 17.83 6.11
CA GLU A 21 -10.86 17.98 6.35
C GLU A 21 -11.11 18.19 7.85
N GLU A 22 -10.65 17.28 8.69
CA GLU A 22 -10.84 17.44 10.13
C GLU A 22 -10.03 18.59 10.72
N LEU A 23 -8.92 18.99 10.10
CA LEU A 23 -8.11 20.10 10.59
C LEU A 23 -8.70 21.48 10.23
N ASP A 24 -9.71 21.57 9.36
CA ASP A 24 -10.14 22.83 8.73
C ASP A 24 -9.02 23.55 7.94
N ALA A 25 -8.07 22.77 7.42
CA ALA A 25 -6.98 23.29 6.61
C ALA A 25 -7.43 23.53 5.16
N ARG A 26 -6.86 24.56 4.52
CA ARG A 26 -6.96 24.72 3.05
C ARG A 26 -6.08 23.68 2.41
N TRP A 27 -6.56 23.06 1.33
CA TRP A 27 -5.79 22.05 0.62
C TRP A 27 -4.49 22.63 0.05
N GLU A 28 -4.51 23.89 -0.35
CA GLU A 28 -3.36 24.60 -0.91
C GLU A 28 -2.22 24.79 0.10
N ASP A 29 -2.50 24.73 1.41
CA ASP A 29 -1.50 24.82 2.47
C ASP A 29 -0.94 23.45 2.90
N VAL A 30 -1.48 22.35 2.35
CA VAL A 30 -1.12 20.99 2.77
C VAL A 30 0.08 20.49 1.98
N GLN A 31 1.14 20.15 2.73
CA GLN A 31 2.29 19.43 2.19
C GLN A 31 2.29 17.99 2.72
N VAL A 32 2.51 17.03 1.82
CA VAL A 32 2.48 15.60 2.15
C VAL A 32 3.86 15.00 2.00
N GLU A 33 4.40 14.54 3.12
CA GLU A 33 5.64 13.78 3.18
C GLU A 33 5.37 12.30 3.40
N GLN A 34 6.04 11.45 2.61
CA GLN A 34 6.08 10.01 2.83
C GLN A 34 7.03 9.72 3.99
N VAL A 35 6.56 8.98 4.99
CA VAL A 35 7.42 8.58 6.11
C VAL A 35 8.31 7.39 5.70
N PRO A 36 9.52 7.25 6.29
CA PRO A 36 10.34 6.06 6.09
C PRO A 36 9.63 4.80 6.58
N VAL A 37 10.17 3.64 6.20
CA VAL A 37 9.71 2.36 6.74
C VAL A 37 10.24 2.21 8.16
N ASP A 38 9.39 2.48 9.15
CA ASP A 38 9.65 2.34 10.58
C ASP A 38 8.39 1.84 11.31
N PRO A 39 8.25 0.51 11.45
CA PRO A 39 7.10 -0.08 12.13
C PRO A 39 7.01 0.25 13.62
N ALA A 40 8.12 0.60 14.27
CA ALA A 40 8.13 0.95 15.69
C ALA A 40 7.47 2.31 15.93
N VAL A 41 7.67 3.25 15.00
CA VAL A 41 7.10 4.60 15.08
C VAL A 41 5.72 4.69 14.40
N TYR A 42 5.56 4.10 13.22
CA TYR A 42 4.37 4.31 12.37
C TYR A 42 3.44 3.09 12.28
N GLY A 43 3.75 2.01 13.01
CA GLY A 43 3.03 0.73 12.96
C GLY A 43 3.17 0.03 11.60
N ASN A 44 2.35 -0.99 11.33
CA ASN A 44 2.42 -1.72 10.07
C ASN A 44 2.14 -0.82 8.85
N GLN A 45 3.12 -0.67 7.96
CA GLN A 45 3.03 0.12 6.73
C GLN A 45 2.80 -0.81 5.53
N PHE A 46 1.57 -0.84 5.02
CA PHE A 46 1.16 -1.76 3.96
C PHE A 46 0.15 -1.11 3.02
N SER A 47 0.24 -1.41 1.72
CA SER A 47 -0.77 -1.06 0.73
C SER A 47 -1.13 -2.31 -0.07
N GLY A 48 -2.41 -2.67 -0.05
CA GLY A 48 -2.95 -3.84 -0.71
C GLY A 48 -4.42 -4.08 -0.36
N GLY A 49 -5.10 -4.90 -1.17
CA GLY A 49 -6.50 -5.29 -0.95
C GLY A 49 -7.51 -4.14 -0.94
N SER A 50 -7.14 -2.95 -1.43
CA SER A 50 -7.95 -1.73 -1.35
C SER A 50 -8.34 -1.32 0.09
N LEU A 51 -7.54 -1.72 1.08
CA LEU A 51 -7.87 -1.55 2.49
C LEU A 51 -7.40 -0.23 3.10
N SER A 52 -6.43 0.47 2.48
CA SER A 52 -5.69 1.56 3.13
C SER A 52 -6.57 2.66 3.72
N VAL A 53 -7.57 3.15 2.97
CA VAL A 53 -8.51 4.18 3.46
C VAL A 53 -9.47 3.59 4.50
N ALA A 54 -10.02 2.41 4.24
CA ALA A 54 -10.99 1.77 5.14
C ALA A 54 -10.40 1.50 6.53
N THR A 55 -9.17 1.02 6.60
CA THR A 55 -8.49 0.71 7.87
C THR A 55 -7.94 1.94 8.58
N SER A 56 -7.65 3.03 7.86
CA SER A 56 -7.06 4.25 8.43
C SER A 56 -8.07 5.37 8.67
N TRP A 57 -9.32 5.22 8.22
CA TRP A 57 -10.33 6.28 8.21
C TRP A 57 -10.49 6.97 9.57
N MET A 58 -10.78 6.20 10.62
CA MET A 58 -11.03 6.77 11.95
C MET A 58 -9.76 7.35 12.57
N THR A 59 -8.62 6.66 12.42
CA THR A 59 -7.32 7.14 12.93
C THR A 59 -6.94 8.49 12.32
N LEU A 60 -7.09 8.64 11.00
CA LEU A 60 -6.77 9.89 10.30
C LEU A 60 -7.72 11.02 10.69
N ARG A 61 -9.02 10.71 10.85
CA ARG A 61 -10.00 11.71 11.29
C ARG A 61 -9.71 12.21 12.70
N HIS A 62 -9.43 11.30 13.63
CA HIS A 62 -9.02 11.66 14.98
C HIS A 62 -7.72 12.46 15.01
N ALA A 63 -6.74 12.10 14.17
CA ALA A 63 -5.49 12.87 14.07
C ALA A 63 -5.75 14.32 13.64
N GLY A 64 -6.55 14.55 12.60
CA GLY A 64 -6.88 15.91 12.15
C GLY A 64 -7.70 16.70 13.16
N ALA A 65 -8.72 16.09 13.76
CA ALA A 65 -9.58 16.76 14.73
C ALA A 65 -8.87 17.01 16.07
N GLY A 66 -8.00 16.10 16.49
CA GLY A 66 -7.16 16.26 17.68
C GLY A 66 -6.17 17.41 17.50
N ALA A 67 -5.49 17.48 16.34
CA ALA A 67 -4.62 18.60 16.01
C ALA A 67 -5.37 19.94 15.98
N ARG A 68 -6.60 19.98 15.44
CA ARG A 68 -7.47 21.17 15.50
C ARG A 68 -7.77 21.58 16.94
N SER A 69 -8.09 20.64 17.82
CA SER A 69 -8.33 20.91 19.24
C SER A 69 -7.09 21.47 19.95
N MET A 70 -5.89 20.94 19.65
CA MET A 70 -4.63 21.44 20.20
C MET A 70 -4.32 22.86 19.74
N LEU A 71 -4.59 23.18 18.47
CA LEU A 71 -4.47 24.54 17.93
C LEU A 71 -5.44 25.51 18.61
N VAL A 72 -6.70 25.10 18.82
CA VAL A 72 -7.70 25.90 19.54
C VAL A 72 -7.28 26.14 20.98
N ALA A 73 -6.78 25.11 21.68
CA ALA A 73 -6.29 25.24 23.05
C ALA A 73 -5.09 26.20 23.15
N ALA A 74 -4.16 26.12 22.19
CA ALA A 74 -3.03 27.04 22.12
C ALA A 74 -3.47 28.49 21.89
N ALA A 75 -4.38 28.72 20.95
CA ALA A 75 -4.96 30.03 20.70
C ALA A 75 -5.71 30.58 21.94
N ALA A 76 -6.51 29.74 22.61
CA ALA A 76 -7.22 30.09 23.83
C ALA A 76 -6.27 30.57 24.92
N LYS A 77 -5.20 29.80 25.16
CA LYS A 77 -4.15 30.15 26.13
C LYS A 77 -3.43 31.45 25.75
N ARG A 78 -3.05 31.61 24.47
CA ARG A 78 -2.30 32.78 24.00
C ARG A 78 -3.13 34.06 24.03
N TRP A 79 -4.42 33.96 23.75
CA TRP A 79 -5.32 35.11 23.71
C TRP A 79 -6.01 35.39 25.04
N ASP A 80 -5.88 34.48 26.00
CA ASP A 80 -6.56 34.51 27.30
C ASP A 80 -8.09 34.59 27.15
N VAL A 81 -8.64 33.65 26.36
CA VAL A 81 -10.08 33.56 26.06
C VAL A 81 -10.56 32.11 26.10
N PRO A 82 -11.85 31.85 26.35
CA PRO A 82 -12.40 30.50 26.29
C PRO A 82 -12.27 29.88 24.88
N SER A 83 -11.87 28.60 24.82
CA SER A 83 -11.78 27.83 23.55
C SER A 83 -13.07 27.84 22.73
N SER A 84 -14.23 27.94 23.40
CA SER A 84 -15.55 28.03 22.75
C SER A 84 -15.77 29.31 21.94
N GLU A 85 -14.98 30.37 22.18
CA GLU A 85 -15.07 31.63 21.42
C GLU A 85 -14.17 31.63 20.16
N ILE A 86 -13.38 30.57 19.95
CA ILE A 86 -12.43 30.46 18.85
C ILE A 86 -13.00 29.56 17.75
N THR A 87 -13.03 30.08 16.52
CA THR A 87 -13.43 29.32 15.34
C THR A 87 -12.24 29.01 14.44
N THR A 88 -12.29 27.86 13.78
CA THR A 88 -11.28 27.42 12.82
C THR A 88 -11.81 27.48 11.40
N GLY A 89 -10.94 27.73 10.44
CA GLY A 89 -11.30 27.74 9.04
C GLY A 89 -10.20 28.28 8.16
N GLY A 90 -9.95 27.61 7.04
CA GLY A 90 -9.01 28.10 6.06
C GLY A 90 -7.57 28.19 6.60
N SER A 91 -7.16 27.19 7.39
CA SER A 91 -5.84 27.16 8.04
C SER A 91 -5.59 28.30 9.05
N GLN A 92 -6.65 28.90 9.58
CA GLN A 92 -6.58 30.00 10.54
C GLN A 92 -7.51 29.77 11.74
N LEU A 93 -7.12 30.36 12.87
CA LEU A 93 -7.94 30.52 14.06
C LEU A 93 -8.40 31.96 14.16
N ARG A 94 -9.64 32.17 14.61
CA ARG A 94 -10.23 33.49 14.79
C ARG A 94 -11.03 33.58 16.07
N HIS A 95 -10.78 34.62 16.86
CA HIS A 95 -11.60 34.98 18.01
C HIS A 95 -12.53 36.14 17.64
N GLN A 96 -13.81 35.84 17.39
CA GLN A 96 -14.74 36.80 16.77
C GLN A 96 -14.92 38.08 17.58
N ARG A 97 -15.01 37.99 18.90
CA ARG A 97 -15.27 39.13 19.79
C ARG A 97 -14.13 40.15 19.82
N SER A 98 -12.89 39.69 19.71
CA SER A 98 -11.70 40.58 19.69
C SER A 98 -11.18 40.92 18.29
N GLY A 99 -11.63 40.19 17.26
CA GLY A 99 -11.08 40.29 15.91
C GLY A 99 -9.70 39.66 15.71
N ARG A 100 -9.06 39.11 16.76
CA ARG A 100 -7.75 38.46 16.66
C ARG A 100 -7.79 37.24 15.73
N THR A 101 -6.73 37.07 14.95
CA THR A 101 -6.50 35.93 14.07
C THR A 101 -5.07 35.43 14.21
N ALA A 102 -4.86 34.15 13.91
CA ALA A 102 -3.54 33.53 13.76
C ALA A 102 -3.62 32.40 12.74
N SER A 103 -2.55 32.20 11.97
CA SER A 103 -2.43 31.01 11.13
C SER A 103 -2.14 29.78 11.99
N TYR A 104 -2.36 28.58 11.43
CA TYR A 104 -1.94 27.35 12.09
C TYR A 104 -0.42 27.29 12.27
N GLY A 105 0.36 27.89 11.37
CA GLY A 105 1.81 27.99 11.48
C GLY A 105 2.25 28.83 12.69
N ASP A 106 1.57 29.96 12.94
CA ASP A 106 1.91 30.87 14.05
C ASP A 106 1.73 30.24 15.44
N LEU A 107 0.91 29.19 15.52
CA LEU A 107 0.55 28.49 16.75
C LEU A 107 1.02 27.04 16.77
N ALA A 108 1.74 26.57 15.75
CA ALA A 108 2.13 25.17 15.63
C ALA A 108 3.00 24.70 16.81
N SER A 109 4.01 25.50 17.20
CA SER A 109 4.87 25.19 18.34
C SER A 109 4.11 25.24 19.67
N ASP A 110 3.22 26.21 19.85
CA ASP A 110 2.39 26.33 21.06
C ASP A 110 1.42 25.13 21.16
N ALA A 111 0.82 24.74 20.04
CA ALA A 111 -0.09 23.59 19.94
C ALA A 111 0.63 22.27 20.23
N ALA A 112 1.87 22.09 19.74
CA ALA A 112 2.67 20.89 20.02
C ALA A 112 2.98 20.71 21.51
N ALA A 113 2.98 21.80 22.30
CA ALA A 113 3.16 21.76 23.74
C ALA A 113 1.84 21.56 24.52
N MET A 114 0.69 21.56 23.85
CA MET A 114 -0.59 21.26 24.48
C MET A 114 -0.72 19.75 24.74
N PRO A 115 -1.44 19.35 25.80
CA PRO A 115 -1.75 17.94 26.02
C PRO A 115 -2.53 17.39 24.83
N VAL A 116 -2.18 16.18 24.41
CA VAL A 116 -2.94 15.46 23.37
C VAL A 116 -4.33 15.14 23.93
N PRO A 117 -5.42 15.51 23.24
CA PRO A 117 -6.77 15.26 23.74
C PRO A 117 -7.10 13.77 23.71
N GLU A 118 -7.86 13.32 24.71
CA GLU A 118 -8.44 11.98 24.73
C GLU A 118 -9.34 11.77 23.50
N LEU A 119 -9.17 10.65 22.79
CA LEU A 119 -9.88 10.40 21.53
C LEU A 119 -11.41 10.48 21.67
N ALA A 120 -11.94 10.07 22.82
CA ALA A 120 -13.37 10.13 23.14
C ALA A 120 -13.91 11.58 23.27
N GLN A 121 -13.04 12.54 23.55
CA GLN A 121 -13.39 13.96 23.69
C GLN A 121 -13.23 14.74 22.37
N VAL A 122 -12.54 14.16 21.38
CA VAL A 122 -12.33 14.80 20.08
C VAL A 122 -13.59 14.71 19.23
N ARG A 123 -14.29 15.83 19.10
CA ARG A 123 -15.46 15.94 18.22
C ARG A 123 -15.04 15.88 16.75
N LEU A 124 -15.46 14.83 16.06
CA LEU A 124 -15.32 14.69 14.62
C LEU A 124 -16.41 15.46 13.88
N LYS A 125 -16.14 15.89 12.65
CA LYS A 125 -17.15 16.54 11.79
C LYS A 125 -18.26 15.57 11.37
N ASP A 126 -19.46 16.09 11.10
CA ASP A 126 -20.46 15.29 10.39
C ASP A 126 -20.19 15.31 8.89
N ARG A 127 -20.64 14.29 8.16
CA ARG A 127 -20.46 14.22 6.69
C ARG A 127 -21.03 15.43 5.96
N LYS A 128 -22.10 16.03 6.50
CA LYS A 128 -22.73 17.26 5.99
C LYS A 128 -21.84 18.50 6.11
N ASP A 129 -20.87 18.48 7.03
CA ASP A 129 -19.96 19.60 7.31
C ASP A 129 -18.64 19.46 6.55
N PHE A 130 -18.48 18.40 5.75
CA PHE A 130 -17.28 18.18 4.95
C PHE A 130 -17.14 19.22 3.83
N LYS A 131 -15.94 19.80 3.70
CA LYS A 131 -15.63 20.84 2.73
C LYS A 131 -14.68 20.36 1.62
N LEU A 132 -13.77 19.44 1.93
CA LEU A 132 -12.78 18.84 1.04
C LEU A 132 -13.23 17.45 0.56
N LEU A 133 -13.70 16.61 1.46
CA LEU A 133 -14.10 15.23 1.13
C LEU A 133 -15.36 15.21 0.25
N GLY A 134 -15.38 14.32 -0.74
CA GLY A 134 -16.43 14.26 -1.76
C GLY A 134 -16.22 15.21 -2.94
N LYS A 135 -15.15 16.02 -2.94
CA LYS A 135 -14.76 16.86 -4.08
C LYS A 135 -13.53 16.33 -4.79
N ARG A 136 -13.36 16.73 -6.04
CA ARG A 136 -12.18 16.41 -6.84
C ARG A 136 -11.01 17.29 -6.44
N HIS A 137 -9.88 16.67 -6.11
CA HIS A 137 -8.61 17.32 -5.83
C HIS A 137 -7.52 16.75 -6.73
N LYS A 138 -6.49 17.56 -7.03
CA LYS A 138 -5.31 17.07 -7.73
C LYS A 138 -4.48 16.20 -6.79
N GLY A 139 -3.89 15.13 -7.33
CA GLY A 139 -3.00 14.28 -6.57
C GLY A 139 -1.73 15.02 -6.17
N VAL A 140 -1.23 14.76 -4.96
CA VAL A 140 -0.03 15.45 -4.43
C VAL A 140 1.22 15.20 -5.27
N ASP A 141 1.28 14.04 -5.93
CA ASP A 141 2.39 13.63 -6.80
C ASP A 141 2.12 13.94 -8.30
N SER A 142 0.96 14.50 -8.65
CA SER A 142 0.55 14.68 -10.07
C SER A 142 1.52 15.54 -10.86
N HIS A 143 2.08 16.60 -10.27
CA HIS A 143 3.07 17.44 -10.96
C HIS A 143 4.37 16.68 -11.24
N LYS A 144 4.86 15.91 -10.26
CA LYS A 144 6.06 15.09 -10.41
C LYS A 144 5.88 14.06 -11.52
N ILE A 145 4.74 13.38 -11.53
CA ILE A 145 4.39 12.41 -12.58
C ILE A 145 4.34 13.09 -13.95
N ALA A 146 3.61 14.21 -14.07
CA ALA A 146 3.45 14.91 -15.35
C ALA A 146 4.76 15.51 -15.91
N THR A 147 5.76 15.72 -15.06
CA THR A 147 7.07 16.28 -15.45
C THR A 147 8.19 15.25 -15.46
N GLY A 148 7.90 13.97 -15.22
CA GLY A 148 8.89 12.89 -15.21
C GLY A 148 9.91 13.01 -14.07
N GLN A 149 9.54 13.63 -12.95
CA GLN A 149 10.41 13.70 -11.78
C GLN A 149 10.45 12.34 -11.05
N PRO A 150 11.62 11.95 -10.49
CA PRO A 150 11.78 10.73 -9.71
C PRO A 150 10.74 10.59 -8.60
N LEU A 151 10.06 9.44 -8.56
CA LEU A 151 9.02 9.13 -7.58
C LEU A 151 9.04 7.67 -7.12
N LEU A 152 9.38 6.77 -8.03
CA LEU A 152 9.27 5.33 -7.85
C LEU A 152 10.59 4.77 -7.33
N GLY A 153 10.54 3.59 -6.72
CA GLY A 153 11.74 2.90 -6.24
C GLY A 153 12.79 2.66 -7.34
N ILE A 154 12.36 2.53 -8.60
CA ILE A 154 13.25 2.38 -9.76
C ILE A 154 14.00 3.67 -10.12
N ASP A 155 13.50 4.84 -9.71
CA ASP A 155 14.14 6.12 -9.97
C ASP A 155 15.24 6.45 -8.95
N VAL A 156 15.31 5.69 -7.85
CA VAL A 156 16.27 5.90 -6.77
C VAL A 156 17.69 5.58 -7.28
N GLN A 157 18.59 6.55 -7.11
CA GLN A 157 20.02 6.37 -7.36
C GLN A 157 20.82 6.78 -6.12
N VAL A 158 21.80 5.96 -5.74
CA VAL A 158 22.74 6.24 -4.65
C VAL A 158 24.18 6.17 -5.17
N PRO A 159 25.13 6.89 -4.55
CA PRO A 159 26.55 6.78 -4.91
C PRO A 159 27.01 5.32 -4.87
N ASN A 160 27.71 4.88 -5.91
CA ASN A 160 28.23 3.52 -6.06
C ASN A 160 27.14 2.41 -6.10
N MET A 161 25.89 2.74 -6.47
CA MET A 161 24.81 1.75 -6.61
C MET A 161 25.20 0.62 -7.58
N LEU A 162 25.01 -0.62 -7.14
CA LEU A 162 25.09 -1.80 -7.99
C LEU A 162 23.68 -2.24 -8.41
N VAL A 163 23.60 -2.90 -9.56
CA VAL A 163 22.35 -3.45 -10.10
C VAL A 163 22.36 -4.96 -9.96
N ALA A 164 21.34 -5.51 -9.32
CA ALA A 164 21.15 -6.94 -9.18
C ALA A 164 20.05 -7.45 -10.13
N VAL A 165 20.29 -8.59 -10.77
CA VAL A 165 19.27 -9.33 -11.52
C VAL A 165 19.21 -10.77 -11.00
N PHE A 166 18.01 -11.34 -11.03
CA PHE A 166 17.76 -12.67 -10.51
C PHE A 166 17.20 -13.58 -11.62
N GLN A 167 17.80 -14.74 -11.81
CA GLN A 167 17.24 -15.83 -12.61
C GLN A 167 16.62 -16.85 -11.67
N LYS A 168 15.30 -16.76 -11.53
CA LYS A 168 14.49 -17.67 -10.72
C LYS A 168 14.38 -19.04 -11.39
N CYS A 169 14.33 -20.10 -10.59
CA CYS A 169 13.94 -21.43 -11.05
C CYS A 169 12.55 -21.36 -11.72
N PRO A 170 12.36 -21.97 -12.91
CA PRO A 170 11.08 -21.93 -13.61
C PRO A 170 9.97 -22.69 -12.86
N SER A 171 10.32 -23.70 -12.06
CA SER A 171 9.37 -24.50 -11.28
C SER A 171 9.48 -24.23 -9.79
N VAL A 172 8.34 -24.10 -9.12
CA VAL A 172 8.28 -23.95 -7.65
C VAL A 172 8.87 -25.19 -6.99
N TYR A 173 9.62 -25.01 -5.89
CA TYR A 173 10.38 -26.06 -5.18
C TYR A 173 11.54 -26.72 -5.96
N GLY A 174 11.82 -26.29 -7.19
CA GLY A 174 13.04 -26.68 -7.88
C GLY A 174 14.28 -26.05 -7.22
N LYS A 175 15.44 -26.65 -7.46
CA LYS A 175 16.74 -26.25 -6.89
C LYS A 175 17.76 -25.98 -7.99
N VAL A 176 18.82 -25.25 -7.63
CA VAL A 176 20.00 -25.10 -8.50
C VAL A 176 20.95 -26.26 -8.23
N THR A 177 21.21 -27.08 -9.24
CA THR A 177 22.24 -28.12 -9.18
C THR A 177 23.61 -27.50 -9.44
N SER A 178 23.72 -26.71 -10.51
CA SER A 178 24.95 -26.01 -10.88
C SER A 178 24.65 -24.84 -11.80
N ALA A 179 25.58 -23.88 -11.88
CA ALA A 179 25.53 -22.78 -12.84
C ALA A 179 26.95 -22.40 -13.28
N ASN A 180 27.09 -21.78 -14.46
CA ASN A 180 28.37 -21.31 -15.01
C ASN A 180 28.91 -20.04 -14.31
N LEU A 181 28.92 -20.01 -12.97
CA LEU A 181 29.14 -18.80 -12.17
C LEU A 181 30.48 -18.13 -12.41
N GLU A 182 31.57 -18.89 -12.57
CA GLU A 182 32.91 -18.32 -12.82
C GLU A 182 32.95 -17.57 -14.16
N THR A 183 32.36 -18.15 -15.20
CA THR A 183 32.20 -17.48 -16.50
C THR A 183 31.44 -16.17 -16.33
N ILE A 184 30.34 -16.18 -15.58
CA ILE A 184 29.53 -14.96 -15.33
C ILE A 184 30.30 -13.91 -14.53
N ARG A 185 31.03 -14.31 -13.49
CA ARG A 185 31.87 -13.40 -12.69
C ARG A 185 32.97 -12.75 -13.50
N SER A 186 33.51 -13.46 -14.49
CA SER A 186 34.57 -12.93 -15.38
C SER A 186 34.06 -11.90 -16.40
N LEU A 187 32.75 -11.74 -16.56
CA LEU A 187 32.19 -10.80 -17.55
C LEU A 187 32.44 -9.34 -17.13
N PRO A 188 32.75 -8.44 -18.09
CA PRO A 188 32.97 -7.03 -17.80
C PRO A 188 31.79 -6.39 -17.06
N GLY A 189 32.09 -5.73 -15.94
CA GLY A 189 31.11 -5.01 -15.13
C GLY A 189 30.33 -5.87 -14.15
N VAL A 190 30.45 -7.20 -14.19
CA VAL A 190 29.92 -8.08 -13.13
C VAL A 190 30.81 -7.99 -11.90
N THR A 191 30.19 -7.98 -10.72
CA THR A 191 30.88 -7.95 -9.43
C THR A 191 30.68 -9.26 -8.67
N HIS A 192 29.48 -9.84 -8.74
CA HIS A 192 29.14 -11.08 -8.06
C HIS A 192 28.18 -11.91 -8.91
N ALA A 193 28.30 -13.23 -8.82
CA ALA A 193 27.27 -14.17 -9.26
C ALA A 193 27.25 -15.35 -8.28
N PHE A 194 26.09 -15.71 -7.77
CA PHE A 194 25.96 -16.74 -6.73
C PHE A 194 24.59 -17.41 -6.77
N VAL A 195 24.54 -18.65 -6.28
CA VAL A 195 23.29 -19.36 -6.06
C VAL A 195 22.55 -18.71 -4.89
N VAL A 196 21.25 -18.51 -5.07
CA VAL A 196 20.31 -18.13 -4.02
C VAL A 196 19.47 -19.37 -3.72
N GLU A 197 19.54 -19.85 -2.50
CA GLU A 197 18.70 -20.95 -2.04
C GLU A 197 17.27 -20.46 -1.80
N GLY A 198 16.29 -21.29 -2.16
CA GLY A 198 14.90 -20.99 -1.87
C GLY A 198 14.57 -21.25 -0.40
N THR A 199 13.61 -20.52 0.16
CA THR A 199 13.20 -20.69 1.58
C THR A 199 12.28 -21.90 1.81
N GLY A 200 11.99 -22.67 0.75
CA GLY A 200 11.04 -23.78 0.79
C GLY A 200 9.57 -23.35 0.83
N LYS A 201 9.28 -22.04 0.77
CA LYS A 201 7.91 -21.51 0.75
C LYS A 201 7.62 -20.84 -0.60
N PRO A 202 6.53 -21.22 -1.30
CA PRO A 202 6.21 -20.69 -2.64
C PRO A 202 6.01 -19.18 -2.72
N THR A 203 5.59 -18.57 -1.61
CA THR A 203 5.28 -17.14 -1.51
C THR A 203 6.50 -16.29 -1.16
N GLU A 204 7.65 -16.91 -0.94
CA GLU A 204 8.89 -16.25 -0.55
C GLU A 204 9.95 -16.42 -1.65
N CYS A 205 11.24 -16.25 -1.30
CA CYS A 205 12.33 -16.40 -2.26
C CYS A 205 12.41 -17.85 -2.76
N LEU A 206 12.31 -18.05 -4.08
CA LEU A 206 12.56 -19.33 -4.72
C LEU A 206 14.06 -19.48 -5.05
N ALA A 207 14.51 -20.71 -5.26
CA ALA A 207 15.88 -20.96 -5.66
C ALA A 207 16.19 -20.31 -7.02
N GLY A 208 17.45 -19.90 -7.21
CA GLY A 208 17.89 -19.29 -8.46
C GLY A 208 19.33 -18.80 -8.41
N VAL A 209 19.68 -17.93 -9.35
CA VAL A 209 21.01 -17.31 -9.42
C VAL A 209 20.88 -15.80 -9.40
N GLY A 210 21.55 -15.16 -8.44
CA GLY A 210 21.70 -13.72 -8.36
C GLY A 210 22.96 -13.26 -9.08
N ILE A 211 22.85 -12.19 -9.87
CA ILE A 211 23.98 -11.54 -10.55
C ILE A 211 23.98 -10.07 -10.16
N VAL A 212 25.10 -9.55 -9.68
CA VAL A 212 25.27 -8.15 -9.27
C VAL A 212 26.32 -7.50 -10.16
N ALA A 213 26.01 -6.36 -10.77
CA ALA A 213 26.88 -5.66 -11.71
C ALA A 213 26.88 -4.14 -11.50
N ARG A 214 27.84 -3.44 -12.11
CA ARG A 214 28.02 -1.99 -11.99
C ARG A 214 26.94 -1.16 -12.71
N ASN A 215 26.17 -1.77 -13.61
CA ASN A 215 25.08 -1.12 -14.32
C ASN A 215 24.08 -2.15 -14.87
N THR A 216 22.91 -1.65 -15.27
CA THR A 216 21.79 -2.46 -15.79
C THR A 216 22.17 -3.25 -17.04
N TRP A 217 22.96 -2.67 -17.94
CA TRP A 217 23.38 -3.34 -19.17
C TRP A 217 24.26 -4.57 -18.87
N ALA A 218 25.26 -4.42 -18.01
CA ALA A 218 26.14 -5.51 -17.61
C ALA A 218 25.36 -6.61 -16.90
N ALA A 219 24.45 -6.26 -15.98
CA ALA A 219 23.61 -7.24 -15.26
C ALA A 219 22.74 -8.06 -16.23
N LEU A 220 21.97 -7.39 -17.10
CA LEU A 220 21.08 -8.06 -18.04
C LEU A 220 21.84 -8.85 -19.12
N SER A 221 22.97 -8.32 -19.60
CA SER A 221 23.81 -9.02 -20.58
C SER A 221 24.44 -10.27 -19.99
N ALA A 222 24.88 -10.22 -18.73
CA ALA A 222 25.37 -11.38 -18.01
C ALA A 222 24.27 -12.42 -17.80
N LYS A 223 23.06 -12.00 -17.39
CA LYS A 223 21.91 -12.91 -17.24
C LYS A 223 21.55 -13.64 -18.53
N ARG A 224 21.68 -13.01 -19.70
CA ARG A 224 21.44 -13.69 -21.00
C ARG A 224 22.45 -14.81 -21.32
N LYS A 225 23.65 -14.78 -20.72
CA LYS A 225 24.71 -15.80 -20.88
C LYS A 225 24.71 -16.83 -19.74
N LEU A 226 23.82 -16.67 -18.76
CA LEU A 226 23.74 -17.55 -17.61
C LEU A 226 23.16 -18.90 -18.03
N GLU A 227 23.89 -19.95 -17.69
CA GLU A 227 23.46 -21.34 -17.86
C GLU A 227 23.27 -21.95 -16.47
N VAL A 228 22.10 -22.54 -16.25
CA VAL A 228 21.73 -23.15 -14.97
C VAL A 228 21.19 -24.55 -15.22
N VAL A 229 21.72 -25.51 -14.47
CA VAL A 229 21.18 -26.85 -14.35
C VAL A 229 20.27 -26.88 -13.14
N TRP A 230 19.00 -27.22 -13.37
CA TRP A 230 17.97 -27.27 -12.33
C TRP A 230 17.70 -28.71 -11.90
N ASP A 231 17.57 -28.93 -10.60
CA ASP A 231 16.95 -30.12 -10.04
C ASP A 231 15.45 -29.83 -9.88
N LEU A 232 14.63 -30.61 -10.59
CA LEU A 232 13.18 -30.47 -10.63
C LEU A 232 12.46 -31.69 -10.06
N ASP A 233 13.17 -32.63 -9.42
CA ASP A 233 12.57 -33.87 -8.93
C ASP A 233 11.55 -33.61 -7.82
N SER A 234 11.88 -32.69 -6.91
CA SER A 234 10.98 -32.19 -5.88
C SER A 234 10.13 -30.99 -6.32
N ALA A 235 10.24 -30.56 -7.58
CA ALA A 235 9.50 -29.40 -8.05
C ALA A 235 8.00 -29.71 -8.18
N SER A 236 7.18 -28.69 -7.99
CA SER A 236 5.74 -28.77 -8.24
C SER A 236 5.49 -29.14 -9.71
N LYS A 237 4.57 -30.08 -9.92
CA LYS A 237 4.04 -30.49 -11.22
C LYS A 237 2.58 -30.09 -11.38
N ASP A 238 2.16 -29.10 -10.59
CA ASP A 238 0.78 -28.65 -10.53
C ASP A 238 0.32 -28.17 -11.90
N SER A 239 -0.88 -28.61 -12.28
CA SER A 239 -1.44 -28.34 -13.60
C SER A 239 -2.85 -27.85 -13.44
N TRP A 240 -3.10 -26.62 -13.90
CA TRP A 240 -4.44 -26.05 -13.98
C TRP A 240 -5.42 -27.00 -14.68
N THR A 241 -5.00 -27.58 -15.81
CA THR A 241 -5.82 -28.52 -16.58
C THR A 241 -6.17 -29.77 -15.78
N GLN A 242 -5.23 -30.31 -15.00
CA GLN A 242 -5.50 -31.47 -14.14
C GLN A 242 -6.42 -31.10 -12.98
N TYR A 243 -6.21 -29.96 -12.34
CA TYR A 243 -7.08 -29.49 -11.25
C TYR A 243 -8.52 -29.26 -11.71
N VAL A 244 -8.73 -28.64 -12.87
CA VAL A 244 -10.08 -28.45 -13.43
C VAL A 244 -10.76 -29.80 -13.68
N ARG A 245 -10.03 -30.78 -14.23
CA ARG A 245 -10.57 -32.14 -14.44
C ARG A 245 -10.92 -32.82 -13.12
N GLN A 246 -10.02 -32.78 -12.15
CA GLN A 246 -10.24 -33.38 -10.84
C GLN A 246 -11.43 -32.74 -10.11
N ALA A 247 -11.54 -31.41 -10.15
CA ALA A 247 -12.66 -30.68 -9.58
C ALA A 247 -14.01 -31.09 -10.22
N ALA A 248 -14.04 -31.26 -11.54
CA ALA A 248 -15.24 -31.70 -12.26
C ALA A 248 -15.65 -33.15 -11.93
N GLU A 249 -14.71 -34.03 -11.58
CA GLU A 249 -15.05 -35.38 -11.12
C GLU A 249 -15.53 -35.37 -9.66
N LEU A 250 -14.85 -34.62 -8.79
CA LEU A 250 -15.26 -34.50 -7.38
C LEU A 250 -16.66 -33.89 -7.22
N SER A 251 -17.02 -32.91 -8.07
CA SER A 251 -18.36 -32.30 -8.03
C SER A 251 -19.49 -33.31 -8.32
N LYS A 252 -19.22 -34.39 -9.07
CA LYS A 252 -20.21 -35.44 -9.35
C LYS A 252 -20.45 -36.37 -8.16
N GLN A 253 -19.47 -36.47 -7.26
CA GLN A 253 -19.47 -37.45 -6.17
C GLN A 253 -20.03 -36.88 -4.85
N ALA A 254 -20.37 -35.57 -4.82
CA ALA A 254 -20.81 -34.82 -3.64
C ALA A 254 -19.88 -34.95 -2.41
N GLN A 255 -18.66 -35.47 -2.60
CA GLN A 255 -17.75 -35.82 -1.53
C GLN A 255 -17.05 -34.55 -1.02
N GLY A 256 -17.33 -34.18 0.23
CA GLY A 256 -16.82 -32.93 0.82
C GLY A 256 -17.63 -31.67 0.48
N ALA A 257 -18.84 -31.83 -0.09
CA ALA A 257 -19.74 -30.70 -0.31
C ALA A 257 -20.11 -30.04 1.04
N GLN A 258 -19.86 -28.73 1.13
CA GLN A 258 -20.27 -27.91 2.27
C GLN A 258 -21.34 -26.92 1.83
N VAL A 259 -22.41 -26.83 2.61
CA VAL A 259 -23.41 -25.78 2.44
C VAL A 259 -22.78 -24.47 2.90
N VAL A 260 -22.39 -23.62 1.95
CA VAL A 260 -21.79 -22.31 2.23
C VAL A 260 -22.84 -21.33 2.74
N GLN A 261 -24.07 -21.43 2.21
CA GLN A 261 -25.19 -20.58 2.57
C GLN A 261 -26.51 -21.25 2.19
N ALA A 262 -27.49 -21.24 3.09
CA ALA A 262 -28.86 -21.70 2.84
C ALA A 262 -29.83 -20.58 3.25
N ILE A 263 -30.52 -19.98 2.28
CA ILE A 263 -31.55 -18.96 2.52
C ILE A 263 -32.84 -19.44 1.88
N GLY A 264 -33.86 -19.66 2.71
CA GLY A 264 -35.15 -20.18 2.25
C GLY A 264 -35.11 -21.64 1.81
N SER A 265 -36.18 -22.08 1.16
CA SER A 265 -36.35 -23.47 0.70
C SER A 265 -36.14 -23.54 -0.82
N VAL A 266 -34.86 -23.58 -1.22
CA VAL A 266 -34.45 -23.57 -2.63
C VAL A 266 -35.02 -24.78 -3.37
N ASP A 267 -35.02 -25.96 -2.74
CA ASP A 267 -35.50 -27.20 -3.36
C ASP A 267 -37.01 -27.16 -3.65
N GLU A 268 -37.82 -26.60 -2.75
CA GLU A 268 -39.26 -26.43 -2.95
C GLU A 268 -39.56 -25.41 -4.06
N LEU A 269 -38.81 -24.30 -4.09
CA LEU A 269 -38.99 -23.26 -5.10
C LEU A 269 -38.57 -23.72 -6.51
N LEU A 270 -37.56 -24.59 -6.61
CA LEU A 270 -37.08 -25.11 -7.89
C LEU A 270 -37.77 -26.40 -8.35
N ALA A 271 -38.70 -26.96 -7.57
CA ALA A 271 -39.35 -28.24 -7.89
C ALA A 271 -40.18 -28.20 -9.18
N ASN A 272 -40.78 -27.06 -9.51
CA ASN A 272 -41.69 -26.89 -10.66
C ASN A 272 -41.20 -25.87 -11.71
N GLU A 273 -39.96 -25.40 -11.58
CA GLU A 273 -39.41 -24.35 -12.43
C GLU A 273 -38.35 -24.89 -13.40
N ARG A 274 -38.08 -24.12 -14.46
CA ARG A 274 -37.04 -24.46 -15.43
C ARG A 274 -35.66 -24.27 -14.80
N LYS A 275 -34.93 -25.37 -14.58
CA LYS A 275 -33.56 -25.35 -14.06
C LYS A 275 -32.54 -25.06 -15.17
N VAL A 276 -31.60 -24.17 -14.89
CA VAL A 276 -30.41 -23.93 -15.73
C VAL A 276 -29.19 -24.08 -14.84
N GLU A 277 -28.31 -25.00 -15.20
CA GLU A 277 -27.06 -25.27 -14.48
C GLU A 277 -25.87 -24.93 -15.38
N GLY A 278 -24.80 -24.44 -14.76
CA GLY A 278 -23.57 -24.09 -15.46
C GLY A 278 -22.37 -24.22 -14.54
N SER A 279 -21.25 -24.68 -15.10
CA SER A 279 -19.96 -24.71 -14.41
C SER A 279 -19.08 -23.60 -14.94
N TYR A 280 -18.49 -22.83 -14.04
CA TYR A 280 -17.61 -21.72 -14.34
C TYR A 280 -16.25 -21.97 -13.72
N THR A 281 -15.19 -21.70 -14.49
CA THR A 281 -13.81 -21.79 -14.00
C THR A 281 -13.16 -20.43 -14.18
N TYR A 282 -12.41 -20.02 -13.16
CA TYR A 282 -11.62 -18.78 -13.18
C TYR A 282 -10.17 -19.15 -13.07
N GLY A 283 -9.39 -18.89 -14.13
CA GLY A 283 -7.95 -19.10 -14.08
C GLY A 283 -7.30 -18.21 -13.02
N SER A 284 -6.11 -18.61 -12.55
CA SER A 284 -5.26 -17.72 -11.76
C SER A 284 -4.84 -16.53 -12.61
N LEU A 285 -5.58 -15.42 -12.48
CA LEU A 285 -5.25 -14.17 -13.15
C LEU A 285 -4.01 -13.58 -12.47
N SER A 286 -2.93 -13.41 -13.23
CA SER A 286 -1.83 -12.56 -12.80
C SER A 286 -2.32 -11.12 -12.80
N GLN A 287 -2.09 -10.38 -11.72
CA GLN A 287 -2.33 -8.94 -11.71
C GLN A 287 -1.27 -8.28 -12.61
N PRO A 288 -1.63 -7.70 -13.77
CA PRO A 288 -0.67 -6.92 -14.53
C PRO A 288 -0.44 -5.61 -13.76
N HIS A 289 0.80 -5.36 -13.37
CA HIS A 289 1.20 -4.01 -12.99
C HIS A 289 1.42 -3.23 -14.29
N VAL A 290 0.57 -2.23 -14.54
CA VAL A 290 0.72 -1.24 -15.63
C VAL A 290 1.48 -0.05 -15.07
#